data_AF-A0A844H5U8-F1
#
_entry.id   AF-A0A844H5U8-F1
#
_cell.length_a   1.000
_cell.length_b   1.000
_cell.length_c   1.000
_cell.angle_alpha   90.00
_cell.angle_beta   90.00
_cell.angle_gamma   90.00
#
_symmetry.space_group_name_H-M   'P 1'
#
loop_
_entity.id
_entity.type
_entity.pdbx_description
1 polymer ?
#
loop_
_entity_poly.entity_id
_entity_poly.type
_entity_poly.pdbx_seq_one_letter_code
_entity_poly.pdbx_strand_id
1 'polypeptide(L)' 'MKLIRMAGQMADFFRNQPDRPAAEAVAEHINSNWAPQMRSDFLDLIASGAEADPIVRDAAAFVQLPAA' A
#
# COMPACT_ATOMS: atom_id res chain seq x y z
N MET A 1 -6.49 -9.81 4.59
CA MET A 1 -7.06 -8.79 5.53
C MET A 1 -6.02 -8.04 6.36
N LYS A 2 -5.13 -8.69 7.13
CA LYS A 2 -4.18 -7.96 8.01
C LYS A 2 -3.32 -6.92 7.28
N LEU A 3 -2.81 -7.25 6.09
CA LEU A 3 -2.04 -6.33 5.26
C LEU A 3 -2.86 -5.11 4.82
N ILE A 4 -4.09 -5.32 4.32
CA ILE A 4 -5.00 -4.22 3.96
C ILE A 4 -5.28 -3.32 5.17
N ARG A 5 -5.51 -3.90 6.36
CA ARG A 5 -5.72 -3.11 7.57
C ARG A 5 -4.51 -2.27 7.93
N MET A 6 -3.30 -2.83 7.84
CA MET A 6 -2.06 -2.11 8.09
C MET A 6 -1.85 -0.97 7.08
N ALA A 7 -2.08 -1.23 5.79
CA ALA A 7 -2.00 -0.21 4.74
C ALA A 7 -3.06 0.88 4.95
N GLY A 8 -4.27 0.54 5.41
CA GLY A 8 -5.32 1.50 5.77
C GLY A 8 -4.88 2.45 6.88
N GLN A 9 -4.18 1.96 7.91
CA GLN A 9 -3.61 2.81 8.96
C GLN A 9 -2.56 3.78 8.41
N MET A 10 -1.78 3.38 7.40
CA MET A 10 -0.85 4.29 6.72
C MET A 10 -1.60 5.35 5.92
N ALA A 11 -2.70 4.98 5.24
CA ALA A 11 -3.54 5.92 4.51
C ALA A 11 -4.17 6.98 5.44
N ASP A 12 -4.65 6.58 6.62
CA ASP A 12 -5.17 7.49 7.65
C ASP A 12 -4.10 8.49 8.13
N PHE A 13 -2.84 8.06 8.20
CA PHE A 13 -1.73 8.92 8.59
C PHE A 13 -1.34 9.88 7.47
N PHE A 14 -1.15 9.38 6.24
CA PHE A 14 -0.65 10.18 5.13
C PHE A 14 -1.68 11.11 4.50
N ARG A 15 -2.99 10.84 4.63
CA ARG A 15 -4.04 11.78 4.15
C ARG A 15 -3.98 13.15 4.81
N ASN A 16 -3.36 13.24 6.00
CA ASN A 16 -3.23 14.49 6.74
C ASN A 16 -1.89 15.19 6.49
N GLN A 17 -1.06 14.70 5.56
CA GLN A 17 0.20 15.33 5.20
C GLN A 17 0.06 16.09 3.86
N PRO A 18 0.27 17.41 3.84
CA PRO A 18 -0.02 18.24 2.65
C PRO A 18 1.04 18.13 1.54
N ASP A 19 2.24 17.64 1.86
CA ASP A 19 3.41 17.80 0.99
C ASP A 19 3.52 16.73 -0.10
N ARG A 20 2.71 15.66 -0.06
CA ARG A 20 2.80 14.55 -1.01
C ARG A 20 1.48 13.81 -1.21
N PRO A 21 1.23 13.24 -2.41
CA PRO A 21 0.10 12.35 -2.64
C PRO A 21 0.12 11.16 -1.68
N ALA A 22 -0.97 10.95 -0.96
CA ALA A 22 -1.03 9.92 0.08
C ALA A 22 -0.81 8.50 -0.46
N ALA A 23 -1.25 8.21 -1.68
CA ALA A 23 -1.07 6.89 -2.31
C ALA A 23 0.42 6.58 -2.54
N GLU A 24 1.18 7.53 -3.10
CA GLU A 24 2.63 7.40 -3.29
C GLU A 24 3.36 7.26 -1.96
N ALA A 25 2.96 8.04 -0.96
CA ALA A 25 3.50 7.97 0.40
C ALA A 25 3.29 6.60 1.07
N VAL A 26 2.11 6.01 0.92
CA VAL A 26 1.80 4.65 1.40
C VAL A 26 2.66 3.63 0.65
N ALA A 27 2.74 3.71 -0.66
CA ALA A 27 3.51 2.78 -1.47
C ALA A 27 5.01 2.84 -1.17
N GLU A 28 5.57 4.04 -1.00
CA GLU A 28 6.95 4.24 -0.56
C GLU A 28 7.19 3.53 0.78
N HIS A 29 6.31 3.73 1.75
CA HIS A 29 6.43 3.08 3.06
C HIS A 29 6.37 1.56 2.94
N ILE A 30 5.48 1.00 2.10
CA ILE A 30 5.42 -0.44 1.82
C ILE A 30 6.74 -0.91 1.18
N ASN A 31 7.23 -0.20 0.17
CA ASN A 31 8.47 -0.53 -0.55
C ASN A 31 9.71 -0.47 0.35
N SER A 32 9.73 0.36 1.39
CA SER A 32 10.85 0.44 2.33
C SER A 32 10.75 -0.59 3.46
N ASN A 33 9.55 -0.90 3.95
CA ASN A 33 9.38 -1.60 5.22
C ASN A 33 8.88 -3.04 5.08
N TRP A 34 8.23 -3.38 3.98
CA TRP A 34 7.64 -4.71 3.82
C TRP A 34 8.60 -5.65 3.11
N ALA A 35 8.62 -6.90 3.57
CA ALA A 35 9.34 -7.98 2.90
C ALA A 35 8.76 -8.23 1.49
N PRO A 36 9.56 -8.75 0.54
CA PRO A 36 9.11 -9.01 -0.83
C PRO A 36 7.78 -9.78 -0.93
N GLN A 37 7.64 -10.85 -0.14
CA GLN A 37 6.41 -11.66 -0.12
C GLN A 37 5.18 -10.86 0.31
N MET A 38 5.32 -10.00 1.32
CA MET A 38 4.20 -9.17 1.79
C MET A 38 3.71 -8.19 0.71
N ARG A 39 4.62 -7.71 -0.14
CA ARG A 39 4.26 -6.85 -1.27
C ARG A 39 3.48 -7.62 -2.34
N SER A 40 3.91 -8.85 -2.65
CA SER A 40 3.17 -9.75 -3.55
C SER A 40 1.77 -10.04 -3.00
N ASP A 41 1.69 -10.49 -1.74
CA ASP A 41 0.41 -10.82 -1.09
C ASP A 41 -0.54 -9.61 -1.06
N PHE A 42 -0.01 -8.40 -0.88
CA PHE A 42 -0.80 -7.17 -0.93
C PHE A 42 -1.37 -6.90 -2.31
N LEU A 43 -0.55 -6.97 -3.35
CA LEU A 43 -0.98 -6.77 -4.72
C LEU A 43 -2.03 -7.80 -5.12
N ASP A 44 -1.86 -9.07 -4.72
CA ASP A 44 -2.83 -10.13 -4.97
C ASP A 44 -4.17 -9.88 -4.25
N LEU A 45 -4.13 -9.36 -3.01
CA LEU A 45 -5.34 -8.96 -2.28
C LEU A 45 -6.07 -7.81 -2.98
N ILE A 46 -5.35 -6.81 -3.49
CA ILE A 46 -5.98 -5.71 -4.24
C ILE A 46 -6.56 -6.22 -5.56
N ALA A 47 -5.83 -7.05 -6.30
CA ALA A 47 -6.26 -7.62 -7.57
C ALA A 47 -7.49 -8.55 -7.43
N SER A 48 -7.58 -9.29 -6.33
CA SER A 48 -8.74 -10.14 -6.00
C SER A 48 -9.99 -9.36 -5.55
N GLY A 49 -9.93 -8.02 -5.51
CA GLY A 49 -11.06 -7.18 -5.17
C GLY A 49 -11.31 -7.04 -3.67
N ALA A 50 -10.28 -7.20 -2.83
CA ALA A 50 -10.42 -6.95 -1.41
C ALA A 50 -10.96 -5.54 -1.13
N GLU A 51 -11.83 -5.45 -0.12
CA GLU A 51 -12.28 -4.16 0.39
C GLU A 51 -11.09 -3.44 1.04
N ALA A 52 -10.78 -2.24 0.56
CA ALA A 52 -9.65 -1.43 0.98
C ALA A 52 -9.97 0.05 0.81
N ASP A 53 -9.33 0.89 1.61
CA ASP A 53 -9.40 2.34 1.47
C ASP A 53 -8.97 2.76 0.04
N PRO A 54 -9.60 3.79 -0.57
CA PRO A 54 -9.23 4.25 -1.91
C PRO A 54 -7.74 4.59 -2.05
N ILE A 55 -7.12 5.22 -1.05
CA ILE A 55 -5.69 5.55 -1.07
C ILE A 55 -4.85 4.27 -1.11
N VAL A 56 -5.26 3.22 -0.40
CA VAL A 56 -4.58 1.93 -0.38
C VAL A 56 -4.69 1.23 -1.75
N ARG A 57 -5.84 1.33 -2.41
CA ARG A 57 -6.02 0.80 -3.77
C ARG A 57 -5.12 1.53 -4.77
N ASP A 58 -5.10 2.86 -4.70
CA ASP A 58 -4.27 3.67 -5.59
C ASP A 58 -2.77 3.44 -5.34
N ALA A 59 -2.37 3.20 -4.08
CA ALA A 59 -1.00 2.88 -3.71
C ALA A 59 -0.48 1.61 -4.41
N ALA A 60 -1.35 0.66 -4.75
CA ALA A 60 -0.95 -0.58 -5.42
C ALA A 60 -0.25 -0.33 -6.77
N ALA A 61 -0.56 0.78 -7.47
CA ALA A 61 0.09 1.15 -8.72
C ALA A 61 1.58 1.53 -8.56
N PHE A 62 2.02 1.84 -7.34
CA PHE A 62 3.37 2.32 -7.03
C PHE A 62 4.18 1.31 -6.18
N VAL A 63 3.58 0.19 -5.78
CA VAL A 63 4.30 -0.86 -5.05
C VAL A 63 5.19 -1.64 -6.01
N GLN A 64 6.46 -1.79 -5.63
CA GLN A 64 7.48 -2.44 -6.44
C GLN A 64 7.81 -3.81 -5.88
N LEU A 65 7.66 -4.83 -6.74
CA LEU A 65 8.23 -6.14 -6.49
C LEU A 65 9.74 -6.09 -6.79
N PRO A 66 10.59 -6.63 -5.91
CA PRO A 66 12.02 -6.68 -6.19
C PRO A 66 12.28 -7.54 -7.44
N ALA A 67 13.29 -7.15 -8.21
CA ALA A 67 13.82 -8.00 -9.27
C ALA A 67 14.37 -9.29 -8.64
N ALA A 68 14.01 -10.44 -9.24
CA ALA A 68 14.48 -11.75 -8.84
C ALA A 68 16.00 -11.91 -9.00
#